data_AF-A0A0R3H8F0-F1
#
_entry.id   AF-A0A0R3H8F0-F1
#
_cell.length_a   1.000
_cell.length_b   1.000
_cell.length_c   1.000
_cell.angle_alpha   90.00
_cell.angle_beta   90.00
_cell.angle_gamma   90.00
#
_symmetry.space_group_name_H-M   'P 1'
#
loop_
_entity.id
_entity.type
_entity.pdbx_description
1 polymer ?
#
loop_
_entity_poly.entity_id
_entity_poly.type
_entity_poly.pdbx_seq_one_letter_code
_entity_poly.pdbx_strand_id
1 'polypeptide(L)'
;MFGSVGWGELLVLLVVGLVVLGPERLPGAIQWTTESLRKVRDYASGATASLREELGPEFDDVRKPLAELQKLRGMTPRAVITKHLLDGDDSVLDSLTKPLEDVKKAVSEPAPTPVANPDLTKPGEPGPTRYDADAT
;
A
#
# COMPACT_ATOMS: atom_id res chain seq x y z
N MET A 1 -12.92 2.80 17.99
CA MET A 1 -13.93 2.86 16.91
C MET A 1 -13.41 2.37 15.56
N PHE A 2 -12.09 2.36 15.31
CA PHE A 2 -11.50 1.79 14.08
C PHE A 2 -10.93 0.36 14.24
N GLY A 3 -10.99 -0.23 15.44
CA GLY A 3 -10.47 -1.57 15.73
C GLY A 3 -11.30 -2.73 15.16
N SER A 4 -12.48 -2.43 14.61
CA SER A 4 -13.35 -3.39 13.92
C SER A 4 -13.22 -3.32 12.40
N VAL A 5 -12.41 -2.40 11.85
CA VAL A 5 -12.19 -2.28 10.41
C VAL A 5 -11.36 -3.48 9.95
N GLY A 6 -12.06 -4.54 9.55
CA GLY A 6 -11.43 -5.73 8.98
C GLY A 6 -10.91 -5.47 7.56
N TRP A 7 -10.22 -6.46 6.99
CA TRP A 7 -9.79 -6.41 5.58
C TRP A 7 -10.92 -6.09 4.61
N GLY A 8 -12.13 -6.59 4.90
CA GLY A 8 -13.32 -6.30 4.09
C GLY A 8 -13.64 -4.81 4.06
N GLU A 9 -13.64 -4.12 5.21
CA GLU A 9 -13.91 -2.68 5.25
C GLU A 9 -12.78 -1.86 4.66
N LEU A 10 -11.52 -2.28 4.79
CA LEU A 10 -10.43 -1.61 4.08
C LEU A 10 -10.58 -1.74 2.55
N LEU A 11 -11.01 -2.91 2.06
CA LEU A 11 -11.35 -3.12 0.65
C LEU A 11 -12.51 -2.22 0.22
N VAL A 12 -13.55 -2.10 1.04
CA VAL A 12 -14.67 -1.19 0.77
C VAL A 12 -14.19 0.26 0.72
N LEU A 13 -13.37 0.71 1.67
CA LEU A 13 -12.79 2.06 1.67
C LEU A 13 -11.89 2.31 0.45
N LEU A 14 -11.12 1.30 0.02
CA LEU A 14 -10.31 1.37 -1.18
C LEU A 14 -11.20 1.55 -2.41
N VAL A 15 -12.26 0.75 -2.55
CA VAL A 15 -13.21 0.85 -3.67
C VAL A 15 -13.94 2.21 -3.65
N VAL A 16 -14.42 2.65 -2.50
CA VAL A 16 -15.06 3.97 -2.34
C VAL A 16 -14.07 5.08 -2.73
N GLY A 17 -12.83 5.00 -2.27
CA GLY A 17 -11.76 5.94 -2.64
C GLY A 17 -11.47 5.94 -4.14
N LEU A 18 -11.40 4.76 -4.77
CA LEU A 18 -11.21 4.60 -6.21
C LEU A 18 -12.38 5.17 -7.03
N VAL A 19 -13.61 5.03 -6.55
CA VAL A 19 -14.80 5.55 -7.24
C VAL A 19 -14.91 7.07 -7.09
N VAL A 20 -14.72 7.59 -5.88
CA VAL A 20 -14.87 9.03 -5.57
C VAL A 20 -13.74 9.84 -6.20
N LEU A 21 -12.50 9.39 -6.03
CA LEU A 21 -11.32 10.11 -6.51
C LEU A 21 -10.93 9.71 -7.94
N GLY A 22 -11.23 8.48 -8.34
CA GLY A 22 -10.80 7.89 -9.61
C GLY A 22 -9.46 7.14 -9.47
N PRO A 23 -9.31 5.96 -10.12
CA PRO A 23 -8.09 5.14 -10.03
C PRO A 23 -6.84 5.84 -10.59
N GLU A 24 -7.02 6.73 -11.56
CA GLU A 24 -5.92 7.47 -12.18
C GLU A 24 -5.38 8.60 -11.28
N ARG A 25 -6.19 9.08 -10.33
CA ARG A 25 -5.86 10.26 -9.51
C ARG A 25 -5.27 9.89 -8.17
N LEU A 26 -5.63 8.72 -7.63
CA LEU A 26 -5.04 8.16 -6.40
C LEU A 26 -3.50 8.12 -6.40
N PRO A 27 -2.81 7.56 -7.42
CA PRO A 27 -1.36 7.53 -7.43
C PRO A 27 -0.74 8.95 -7.47
N GLY A 28 -1.38 9.89 -8.16
CA GLY A 28 -0.96 11.29 -8.16
C GLY A 28 -1.17 11.98 -6.81
N ALA A 29 -2.29 11.72 -6.13
CA ALA A 29 -2.59 12.28 -4.82
C ALA A 29 -1.62 11.78 -3.73
N ILE A 30 -1.24 10.51 -3.78
CA ILE A 30 -0.23 9.92 -2.88
C ILE A 30 1.13 10.60 -3.11
N GLN A 31 1.54 10.76 -4.37
CA GLN A 31 2.79 11.46 -4.72
C GLN A 31 2.78 12.91 -4.19
N TRP A 32 1.71 13.65 -4.45
CA TRP A 32 1.58 15.03 -3.95
C TRP A 32 1.63 15.11 -2.43
N THR A 33 0.94 14.20 -1.73
CA THR A 33 0.89 14.17 -0.27
C THR A 33 2.27 13.83 0.31
N THR A 34 2.95 12.83 -0.24
CA THR A 34 4.28 12.41 0.22
C THR A 34 5.33 13.48 -0.03
N GLU A 35 5.32 14.11 -1.21
CA GLU A 35 6.20 15.25 -1.50
C GLU A 35 5.92 16.43 -0.58
N SER A 36 4.65 16.75 -0.33
CA SER A 36 4.25 17.83 0.58
C SER A 36 4.72 17.54 2.01
N LEU A 37 4.54 16.32 2.49
CA LEU A 37 5.01 15.90 3.80
C LEU A 37 6.54 15.98 3.91
N ARG A 38 7.25 15.58 2.86
CA ARG A 38 8.71 15.67 2.82
C ARG A 38 9.18 17.13 2.85
N LYS A 39 8.56 18.01 2.06
CA LYS A 39 8.84 19.46 2.08
C LYS A 39 8.60 20.03 3.47
N VAL A 40 7.44 19.74 4.08
CA VAL A 40 7.12 20.19 5.45
C VAL A 40 8.16 19.71 6.45
N ARG A 41 8.58 18.44 6.39
CA ARG A 41 9.65 17.91 7.26
C ARG A 41 10.96 18.66 7.06
N ASP A 42 11.35 18.88 5.81
CA ASP A 42 12.62 19.52 5.48
C ASP A 42 12.60 21.00 5.96
N TYR A 43 11.51 21.73 5.74
CA TYR A 43 11.29 23.08 6.29
C TYR A 43 11.29 23.11 7.82
N ALA A 44 10.56 22.19 8.46
CA ALA A 44 10.51 22.09 9.91
C ALA A 44 11.89 21.79 10.49
N SER A 45 12.68 20.92 9.87
CA SER A 45 14.03 20.60 10.32
C SER A 45 15.00 21.78 10.18
N GLY A 46 14.90 22.55 9.09
CA GLY A 46 15.68 23.77 8.90
C GLY A 46 15.33 24.86 9.92
N ALA A 47 14.04 25.16 10.11
CA ALA A 47 13.60 26.14 11.10
C ALA A 47 13.98 25.72 12.53
N THR A 48 13.85 24.43 12.86
CA THR A 48 14.27 23.87 14.15
C THR A 48 15.78 24.03 14.36
N ALA A 49 16.60 23.85 13.31
CA ALA A 49 18.04 24.05 13.37
C ALA A 49 18.39 25.51 13.64
N SER A 50 17.74 26.46 12.94
CA SER A 50 17.92 27.91 13.17
C SER A 50 17.48 28.34 14.57
N LEU A 51 16.33 27.85 15.05
CA LEU A 51 15.84 28.09 16.41
C LEU A 51 16.80 27.53 17.47
N ARG A 52 17.41 26.36 17.21
CA ARG A 52 18.41 25.76 18.11
C ARG A 52 19.70 26.56 18.16
N GLU A 53 20.07 27.21 17.06
CA GLU A 53 21.26 28.04 16.94
C GLU A 53 21.05 29.43 17.59
N GLU A 54 19.84 29.99 17.50
CA GLU A 54 19.49 31.31 18.04
C GLU A 54 19.04 31.29 19.51
N LEU A 55 18.30 30.27 19.96
CA LEU A 55 17.71 30.23 21.32
C LEU A 55 18.55 29.43 22.33
N GLY A 56 19.56 28.68 21.88
CA GLY A 56 20.43 27.90 22.76
C GLY A 56 19.66 26.98 23.73
N PRO A 57 19.95 26.99 25.05
CA PRO A 57 19.39 26.03 26.02
C PRO A 57 17.87 26.08 26.18
N GLU A 58 17.17 27.13 25.74
CA GLU A 58 15.69 27.18 25.79
C GLU A 58 15.03 26.20 24.80
N PHE A 59 15.77 25.72 23.80
CA PHE A 59 15.31 24.66 22.90
C PHE A 59 15.07 23.32 23.63
N ASP A 60 15.80 23.05 24.72
CA ASP A 60 15.68 21.77 25.45
C ASP A 60 14.32 21.63 26.16
N ASP A 61 13.68 22.73 26.54
CA ASP A 61 12.34 22.69 27.14
C ASP A 61 11.23 22.44 26.14
N VAL A 62 11.44 22.74 24.85
CA VAL A 62 10.54 22.32 23.76
C VAL A 62 10.84 20.87 23.34
N ARG A 63 12.10 20.46 23.48
CA ARG A 63 12.58 19.12 23.12
C ARG A 63 12.02 18.04 24.03
N LYS A 64 11.88 18.29 25.34
CA LYS A 64 11.26 17.35 26.30
C LYS A 64 9.83 16.93 25.91
N PRO A 65 8.86 17.84 25.70
CA PRO A 65 7.50 17.45 25.31
C PRO A 65 7.45 16.85 23.91
N LEU A 66 8.28 17.31 22.96
CA LEU A 66 8.40 16.67 21.64
C LEU A 66 8.94 15.25 21.72
N ALA A 67 9.95 15.01 22.57
CA ALA A 67 10.52 13.69 22.81
C ALA A 67 9.54 12.77 23.54
N GLU A 68 8.73 13.29 24.47
CA GLU A 68 7.64 12.53 25.09
C GLU A 68 6.57 12.14 24.06
N LEU A 69 6.18 13.04 23.17
CA LEU A 69 5.26 12.74 22.06
C LEU A 69 5.87 11.72 21.09
N GLN A 70 7.16 11.83 20.75
CA GLN A 70 7.86 10.85 19.93
C GLN A 70 8.01 9.50 20.64
N LYS A 71 8.22 9.48 21.96
CA LYS A 71 8.28 8.27 22.77
C LYS A 71 6.92 7.59 22.86
N LEU A 72 5.84 8.38 22.96
CA LEU A 72 4.46 7.90 22.87
C LEU A 72 4.13 7.33 21.48
N ARG A 73 4.70 7.93 20.42
CA ARG A 73 4.62 7.41 19.04
C ARG A 73 5.56 6.23 18.76
N GLY A 74 6.63 6.10 19.57
CA GLY A 74 7.67 5.07 19.51
C GLY A 74 7.30 3.77 20.23
N MET A 75 6.30 3.81 21.14
CA MET A 75 5.43 2.66 21.30
C MET A 75 4.71 2.51 19.97
N THR A 76 5.15 1.55 19.15
CA THR A 76 4.64 1.41 17.79
C THR A 76 3.12 1.47 17.82
N PRO A 77 2.46 2.18 16.88
CA PRO A 77 0.99 2.20 16.83
C PRO A 77 0.42 0.79 16.89
N ARG A 78 1.13 -0.16 16.26
CA ARG A 78 0.91 -1.59 16.42
C ARG A 78 0.99 -2.03 17.88
N ALA A 79 2.08 -1.84 18.61
CA ALA A 79 2.18 -2.21 20.04
C ALA A 79 1.13 -1.55 20.95
N VAL A 80 0.74 -0.30 20.69
CA VAL A 80 -0.33 0.38 21.46
C VAL A 80 -1.69 -0.23 21.11
N ILE A 81 -1.97 -0.46 19.83
CA ILE A 81 -3.20 -1.11 19.38
C ILE A 81 -3.26 -2.56 19.86
N THR A 82 -2.16 -3.32 19.79
CA THR A 82 -2.08 -4.69 20.30
C THR A 82 -2.32 -4.70 21.81
N LYS A 83 -1.69 -3.79 22.57
CA LYS A 83 -1.88 -3.73 24.04
C LYS A 83 -3.25 -3.21 24.47
N HIS A 84 -3.84 -2.26 23.75
CA HIS A 84 -5.10 -1.62 24.17
C HIS A 84 -6.35 -2.19 23.49
N LEU A 85 -6.23 -2.84 22.33
CA LEU A 85 -7.36 -3.41 21.59
C LEU A 85 -7.30 -4.93 21.44
N LEU A 86 -6.12 -5.54 21.46
CA LEU A 86 -5.96 -7.00 21.29
C LEU A 86 -5.43 -7.70 22.56
N ASP A 87 -5.35 -6.98 23.68
CA ASP A 87 -4.88 -7.51 24.97
C ASP A 87 -3.51 -8.24 24.90
N GLY A 88 -2.67 -7.84 23.95
CA GLY A 88 -1.36 -8.46 23.69
C GLY A 88 -1.34 -9.56 22.63
N ASP A 89 -2.47 -9.91 22.01
CA ASP A 89 -2.55 -10.94 20.98
C ASP A 89 -2.19 -10.41 19.58
N ASP A 90 -0.92 -10.51 19.20
CA ASP A 90 -0.43 -10.12 17.86
C ASP A 90 -0.87 -11.09 16.74
N SER A 91 -1.45 -12.25 17.07
CA SER A 91 -1.83 -13.30 16.10
C SER A 91 -2.86 -12.81 15.07
N VAL A 92 -3.78 -11.97 15.51
CA VAL A 92 -4.80 -11.37 14.63
C VAL A 92 -4.15 -10.39 13.66
N LEU A 93 -3.23 -9.54 14.13
CA LEU A 93 -2.51 -8.61 13.26
C LEU A 93 -1.63 -9.35 12.25
N ASP A 94 -0.98 -10.44 12.66
CA ASP A 94 -0.19 -11.27 11.74
C ASP A 94 -1.06 -11.95 10.68
N SER A 95 -2.22 -12.49 11.09
CA SER A 95 -3.20 -13.07 10.17
C SER A 95 -3.74 -12.03 9.19
N LEU A 96 -3.79 -10.77 9.62
CA LEU A 96 -4.16 -9.68 8.75
C LEU A 96 -3.00 -9.34 7.78
N THR A 97 -1.78 -9.16 8.26
CA THR A 97 -0.66 -8.72 7.41
C THR A 97 -0.23 -9.75 6.37
N LYS A 98 -0.43 -11.04 6.64
CA LYS A 98 -0.02 -12.13 5.74
C LYS A 98 -0.63 -12.06 4.33
N PRO A 99 -1.97 -11.95 4.15
CA PRO A 99 -2.58 -11.77 2.83
C PRO A 99 -2.16 -10.46 2.13
N LEU A 100 -1.79 -9.41 2.87
CA LEU A 100 -1.23 -8.22 2.24
C LEU A 100 0.15 -8.44 1.65
N GLU A 101 1.01 -9.21 2.33
CA GLU A 101 2.34 -9.54 1.81
C GLU A 101 2.23 -10.39 0.55
N ASP A 102 1.26 -11.31 0.51
CA ASP A 102 0.95 -12.10 -0.69
C ASP A 102 0.49 -11.22 -1.86
N VAL A 103 -0.40 -10.25 -1.62
CA VAL A 103 -0.84 -9.28 -2.64
C VAL A 103 0.32 -8.39 -3.10
N LYS A 104 1.15 -7.91 -2.16
CA LYS A 104 2.34 -7.10 -2.48
C LYS A 104 3.33 -7.87 -3.34
N LYS A 105 3.50 -9.17 -3.07
CA LYS A 105 4.34 -10.07 -3.87
C LYS A 105 3.76 -10.27 -5.26
N ALA A 106 2.46 -10.52 -5.37
CA ALA A 106 1.77 -10.68 -6.66
C ALA A 106 1.80 -9.40 -7.53
N VAL A 107 1.80 -8.21 -6.92
CA VAL A 107 1.92 -6.92 -7.62
C VAL A 107 3.37 -6.58 -7.99
N SER A 108 4.35 -7.13 -7.25
CA SER A 108 5.79 -6.92 -7.52
C SER A 108 6.36 -7.91 -8.54
N GLU A 109 5.64 -9.00 -8.85
CA GLU A 109 5.95 -9.90 -9.96
C GLU A 109 5.45 -9.28 -11.29
N PRO A 110 6.30 -9.17 -12.32
CA PRO A 110 5.84 -8.71 -13.63
C PRO A 110 4.84 -9.73 -14.18
N ALA A 111 3.67 -9.26 -14.60
CA ALA A 111 2.59 -10.11 -15.08
C ALA A 111 3.08 -11.08 -16.18
N PRO A 112 2.71 -12.38 -16.13
CA PRO A 112 2.94 -13.26 -17.26
C PRO A 112 2.17 -12.68 -18.46
N THR A 113 2.89 -12.42 -19.55
CA THR A 113 2.31 -12.05 -20.84
C THR A 113 1.12 -12.97 -21.14
N PRO A 114 -0.09 -12.43 -21.39
CA PRO A 114 -1.20 -13.25 -21.87
C PRO A 114 -0.74 -13.86 -23.18
N VAL A 115 -0.63 -15.19 -23.23
CA VAL A 115 -0.59 -15.91 -24.50
C VAL A 115 -1.93 -15.65 -25.18
N ALA A 116 -1.92 -14.69 -26.10
CA ALA A 116 -3.04 -14.42 -26.99
C ALA A 116 -3.32 -15.72 -27.75
N ASN A 117 -4.44 -16.37 -27.42
CA ASN A 117 -4.96 -17.48 -28.19
C ASN A 117 -5.74 -16.85 -29.36
N PRO A 118 -5.25 -16.89 -30.61
CA PRO A 118 -5.95 -16.24 -31.69
C PRO A 118 -7.14 -17.11 -32.11
N ASP A 119 -8.31 -16.48 -32.05
CA ASP A 119 -9.33 -16.56 -33.08
C ASP A 119 -10.18 -17.84 -33.19
N LEU A 120 -11.29 -17.82 -32.45
CA LEU A 120 -12.55 -18.42 -32.85
C LEU A 120 -13.30 -17.46 -33.80
N THR A 121 -12.92 -17.33 -35.08
CA THR A 121 -13.80 -16.76 -36.13
C THR A 121 -13.29 -16.96 -37.57
N LYS A 122 -13.74 -18.01 -38.29
CA LYS A 122 -14.28 -17.91 -39.67
C LYS A 122 -14.79 -19.25 -40.26
N PRO A 123 -15.78 -19.22 -41.18
CA PRO A 123 -16.52 -20.39 -41.66
C PRO A 123 -15.89 -21.07 -42.89
N GLY A 124 -15.91 -22.41 -42.89
CA GLY A 124 -16.04 -23.27 -44.07
C GLY A 124 -14.88 -23.32 -45.07
N GLU A 125 -13.90 -24.20 -44.83
CA GLU A 125 -13.08 -24.79 -45.89
C GLU A 125 -12.96 -26.31 -45.68
N PRO A 126 -13.11 -27.14 -46.73
CA PRO A 126 -13.10 -28.59 -46.60
C PRO A 126 -11.69 -29.07 -46.27
N GLY A 127 -11.57 -29.89 -45.23
CA GLY A 127 -10.27 -30.41 -44.78
C GLY A 127 -9.57 -31.21 -45.90
N PRO A 128 -8.23 -31.24 -45.93
CA PRO A 128 -7.51 -32.06 -46.87
C PRO A 128 -7.83 -33.53 -46.58
N THR A 129 -8.47 -34.21 -47.53
CA THR A 129 -8.64 -35.66 -47.49
C THR A 129 -7.28 -36.32 -47.37
N ARG A 130 -7.13 -37.18 -46.37
CA ARG A 130 -5.97 -38.05 -46.18
C ARG A 130 -5.85 -38.95 -47.41
N TYR A 131 -4.78 -38.81 -48.19
CA TYR A 131 -4.51 -39.68 -49.33
C TYR A 131 -4.46 -41.15 -48.88
N ASP A 132 -5.17 -42.01 -49.61
CA ASP A 132 -4.98 -43.47 -49.58
C ASP A 132 -3.92 -43.82 -50.64
N ALA A 133 -2.88 -44.54 -50.22
CA ALA A 133 -1.68 -44.81 -51.01
C ALA A 133 -1.64 -46.23 -51.59
N ASP A 134 -2.76 -46.95 -51.64
CA ASP A 134 -2.82 -48.37 -52.06
C ASP A 134 -3.89 -48.71 -53.12
N ALA A 135 -4.19 -47.81 -54.07
CA ALA A 135 -5.00 -48.15 -55.24
C ALA A 135 -4.12 -48.31 -56.50
N THR A 136 -3.68 -49.55 -56.76
CA THR A 136 -3.15 -50.05 -58.05
C THR A 136 -4.30 -50.51 -58.95
#